data_AF-A0A3B4CYF3-F1
#
_entry.id   AF-A0A3B4CYF3-F1
#
_cell.length_a   1.000
_cell.length_b   1.000
_cell.length_c   1.000
_cell.angle_alpha   90.00
_cell.angle_beta   90.00
_cell.angle_gamma   90.00
#
_symmetry.space_group_name_H-M   'P 1'
#
loop_
_entity.id
_entity.type
_entity.pdbx_description
1 polymer ?
#
loop_
_entity_poly.entity_id
_entity_poly.type
_entity_poly.pdbx_seq_one_letter_code
_entity_poly.pdbx_strand_id
1 'polypeptide(L)'
;NTELGILLCIFLVSGINTAGSRYYRLAAVCLGLLCVLLLTGITVLWIKFNNLTIERDQLQTSYTSLTIERDQLQTSYISLTRERDQLQTSYTNLTIERDQLQTSYTSLTIERDQLQTNNDNMKNEMERQTERETEIGKKIEKEKNQLQTSYTSLTIERDQLQTRYTSLTIERDQLQTSYTTLTMERDQLQTSYTSLTIERDKLQTSYTTLTIERDQLQTSYTSLTIERDKLQTSYTTLTIERDQLQTSYTTLTMERDQLQTSYISLTRERDQLQTSYTSLTIERDQLKTKKITFRDSFYYISTEKKSWSASRQFCRERGADLVIINSREEQEFIGKVFGCTEAWIGVTDRHSEGDWKWVDGSALTTSKKFWFNGEPNDYEGNEDCAVSGYKGAGSERVSTWADYPCYHHEIKFVGICEKKK
;
A
#
# COMPACT_ATOMS: atom_id res chain seq x y z
N ASN A 1 -143.27 -79.39 -122.73
CA ASN A 1 -144.19 -79.70 -121.61
C ASN A 1 -145.62 -79.58 -122.12
N THR A 2 -146.31 -80.74 -122.22
CA THR A 2 -147.78 -80.99 -122.15
C THR A 2 -148.70 -80.17 -123.08
N GLU A 3 -149.72 -80.63 -123.81
CA GLU A 3 -150.49 -81.87 -124.06
C GLU A 3 -151.50 -81.42 -125.15
N LEU A 4 -151.71 -82.11 -126.29
CA LEU A 4 -152.87 -82.93 -126.70
C LEU A 4 -152.71 -83.07 -128.24
N GLY A 5 -152.93 -84.18 -128.93
CA GLY A 5 -153.81 -85.31 -128.62
C GLY A 5 -155.18 -85.15 -129.30
N ILE A 6 -155.28 -85.56 -130.57
CA ILE A 6 -156.41 -86.24 -131.25
C ILE A 6 -157.84 -85.95 -130.75
N LEU A 7 -158.76 -85.55 -131.65
CA LEU A 7 -160.15 -86.08 -131.67
C LEU A 7 -160.95 -85.82 -132.98
N LEU A 8 -161.43 -86.94 -133.55
CA LEU A 8 -162.79 -87.31 -134.04
C LEU A 8 -163.63 -86.31 -134.86
N CYS A 9 -164.22 -86.68 -136.02
CA CYS A 9 -165.18 -87.76 -136.39
C CYS A 9 -166.68 -87.40 -136.25
N ILE A 10 -167.32 -87.24 -137.43
CA ILE A 10 -168.57 -87.83 -137.98
C ILE A 10 -169.83 -87.96 -137.07
N PHE A 11 -170.98 -87.39 -137.51
CA PHE A 11 -172.37 -87.79 -137.14
C PHE A 11 -173.46 -87.37 -138.20
N LEU A 12 -174.19 -88.37 -138.74
CA LEU A 12 -175.61 -88.51 -139.24
C LEU A 12 -176.25 -87.50 -140.25
N VAL A 13 -177.01 -87.86 -141.33
CA VAL A 13 -178.07 -88.89 -141.61
C VAL A 13 -178.16 -89.28 -143.13
N SER A 14 -178.47 -90.57 -143.39
CA SER A 14 -179.18 -91.32 -144.48
C SER A 14 -179.81 -90.61 -145.73
N GLY A 15 -180.09 -91.20 -146.92
CA GLY A 15 -180.00 -92.56 -147.53
C GLY A 15 -180.61 -92.64 -148.97
N ILE A 16 -180.43 -93.81 -149.62
CA ILE A 16 -181.27 -94.49 -150.66
C ILE A 16 -181.26 -94.09 -152.18
N ASN A 17 -180.81 -95.09 -152.97
CA ASN A 17 -181.25 -95.69 -154.26
C ASN A 17 -181.12 -95.08 -155.69
N THR A 18 -180.44 -95.92 -156.51
CA THR A 18 -180.75 -96.49 -157.85
C THR A 18 -180.59 -95.72 -159.18
N ALA A 19 -179.77 -96.35 -160.04
CA ALA A 19 -179.90 -96.63 -161.49
C ALA A 19 -179.65 -95.57 -162.60
N GLY A 20 -178.92 -96.01 -163.65
CA GLY A 20 -178.90 -95.50 -165.05
C GLY A 20 -177.75 -94.53 -165.41
N SER A 21 -176.65 -94.91 -166.07
CA SER A 21 -176.40 -95.26 -167.50
C SER A 21 -176.07 -94.09 -168.46
N ARG A 22 -174.79 -94.09 -168.89
CA ARG A 22 -174.19 -93.68 -170.21
C ARG A 22 -174.18 -92.20 -170.65
N TYR A 23 -173.06 -91.48 -170.41
CA TYR A 23 -172.39 -90.44 -171.25
C TYR A 23 -171.06 -90.01 -170.55
N TYR A 24 -169.92 -90.68 -170.76
CA TYR A 24 -168.88 -90.43 -171.79
C TYR A 24 -167.97 -89.19 -171.60
N ARG A 25 -166.78 -89.46 -171.03
CA ARG A 25 -165.44 -89.29 -171.64
C ARG A 25 -164.79 -87.90 -171.85
N LEU A 26 -165.37 -86.76 -171.46
CA LEU A 26 -164.62 -85.47 -171.53
C LEU A 26 -164.24 -84.83 -170.18
N ALA A 27 -164.94 -85.13 -169.08
CA ALA A 27 -164.64 -84.49 -167.79
C ALA A 27 -163.42 -85.10 -167.06
N ALA A 28 -163.00 -86.31 -167.44
CA ALA A 28 -161.87 -87.03 -166.81
C ALA A 28 -160.49 -86.47 -167.17
N VAL A 29 -160.37 -85.62 -168.20
CA VAL A 29 -159.07 -85.12 -168.69
C VAL A 29 -158.75 -83.72 -168.16
N CYS A 30 -159.74 -82.89 -167.82
CA CYS A 30 -159.51 -81.51 -167.39
C CYS A 30 -159.22 -81.34 -165.89
N LEU A 31 -159.73 -82.20 -164.99
CA LEU A 31 -159.50 -82.02 -163.55
C LEU A 31 -158.17 -82.63 -163.06
N GLY A 32 -157.69 -83.68 -163.72
CA GLY A 32 -156.38 -84.28 -163.44
C GLY A 32 -155.22 -83.31 -163.70
N LEU A 33 -155.34 -82.46 -164.73
CA LEU A 33 -154.38 -81.39 -165.04
C LEU A 33 -154.37 -80.27 -163.99
N LEU A 34 -155.51 -80.00 -163.34
CA LEU A 34 -155.64 -78.98 -162.30
C LEU A 34 -154.97 -79.44 -160.98
N CYS A 35 -155.00 -80.75 -160.70
CA CYS A 35 -154.36 -81.32 -159.52
C CYS A 35 -152.82 -81.33 -159.63
N VAL A 36 -152.28 -81.53 -160.83
CA VAL A 36 -150.82 -81.54 -161.06
C VAL A 36 -150.23 -80.12 -161.05
N LEU A 37 -150.96 -79.10 -161.54
CA LEU A 37 -150.51 -77.70 -161.49
C LEU A 37 -150.56 -77.10 -160.08
N LEU A 38 -151.47 -77.55 -159.21
CA LEU A 38 -151.54 -77.08 -157.82
C LEU A 38 -150.44 -77.69 -156.94
N LEU A 39 -150.05 -78.95 -157.17
CA LEU A 39 -148.98 -79.60 -156.41
C LEU A 39 -147.59 -79.00 -156.69
N THR A 40 -147.30 -78.62 -157.94
CA THR A 40 -146.02 -77.99 -158.28
C THR A 40 -145.88 -76.60 -157.66
N GLY A 41 -146.96 -75.81 -157.61
CA GLY A 41 -146.96 -74.48 -156.96
C GLY A 41 -146.69 -74.51 -155.46
N ILE A 42 -147.26 -75.49 -154.74
CA ILE A 42 -147.08 -75.63 -153.28
C ILE A 42 -145.64 -76.03 -152.92
N THR A 43 -145.02 -76.91 -153.70
CA THR A 43 -143.63 -77.33 -153.44
C THR A 43 -142.61 -76.20 -153.59
N VAL A 44 -142.81 -75.29 -154.54
CA VAL A 44 -141.91 -74.14 -154.76
C VAL A 44 -142.04 -73.10 -153.65
N LEU A 45 -143.25 -72.86 -153.13
CA LEU A 45 -143.48 -71.91 -152.05
C LEU A 45 -142.83 -72.38 -150.73
N TRP A 46 -142.86 -73.68 -150.46
CA TRP A 46 -142.25 -74.26 -149.27
C TRP A 46 -140.71 -74.12 -149.28
N ILE A 47 -140.07 -74.35 -150.44
CA ILE A 47 -138.63 -74.16 -150.60
C ILE A 47 -138.24 -72.69 -150.37
N LYS A 48 -139.01 -71.74 -150.91
CA LYS A 48 -138.72 -70.31 -150.76
C LYS A 48 -138.89 -69.83 -149.31
N PHE A 49 -139.90 -70.33 -148.60
CA PHE A 49 -140.11 -70.02 -147.17
C PHE A 49 -139.02 -70.61 -146.27
N ASN A 50 -138.55 -71.83 -146.59
CA ASN A 50 -137.47 -72.45 -145.83
C ASN A 50 -136.14 -71.71 -146.02
N ASN A 51 -135.85 -71.24 -147.24
CA ASN A 51 -134.63 -70.46 -147.51
C ASN A 51 -134.63 -69.09 -146.79
N LEU A 52 -135.78 -68.38 -146.79
CA LEU A 52 -135.95 -67.12 -146.06
C LEU A 52 -135.83 -67.27 -144.53
N THR A 53 -136.19 -68.44 -143.99
CA THR A 53 -136.06 -68.72 -142.56
C THR A 53 -134.59 -68.94 -142.17
N ILE A 54 -133.81 -69.60 -143.03
CA ILE A 54 -132.37 -69.79 -142.83
C ILE A 54 -131.60 -68.46 -142.86
N GLU A 55 -131.89 -67.56 -143.81
CA GLU A 55 -131.25 -66.23 -143.86
C GLU A 55 -131.54 -65.38 -142.62
N ARG A 56 -132.78 -65.41 -142.12
CA ARG A 56 -133.15 -64.70 -140.88
C ARG A 56 -132.39 -65.23 -139.67
N ASP A 57 -132.27 -66.55 -139.54
CA ASP A 57 -131.56 -67.16 -138.42
C ASP A 57 -130.05 -66.90 -138.49
N GLN A 58 -129.46 -66.85 -139.70
CA GLN A 58 -128.08 -66.41 -139.89
C GLN A 58 -127.89 -64.93 -139.51
N LEU A 59 -128.81 -64.05 -139.90
CA LEU A 59 -128.75 -62.62 -139.57
C LEU A 59 -128.92 -62.38 -138.07
N GLN A 60 -129.83 -63.12 -137.43
CA GLN A 60 -130.04 -63.09 -135.98
C GLN A 60 -128.77 -63.49 -135.22
N THR A 61 -128.08 -64.54 -135.69
CA THR A 61 -126.81 -65.01 -135.13
C THR A 61 -125.69 -63.97 -135.31
N SER A 62 -125.61 -63.34 -136.49
CA SER A 62 -124.63 -62.27 -136.73
C SER A 62 -124.87 -61.04 -135.86
N TYR A 63 -126.13 -60.64 -135.66
CA TYR A 63 -126.49 -59.48 -134.82
C TYR A 63 -126.18 -59.72 -133.34
N THR A 64 -126.42 -60.93 -132.84
CA THR A 64 -126.05 -61.30 -131.47
C THR A 64 -124.54 -61.36 -131.28
N SER A 65 -123.79 -61.92 -132.24
CA SER A 65 -122.32 -61.93 -132.20
C SER A 65 -121.73 -60.52 -132.15
N LEU A 66 -122.20 -59.61 -133.02
CA LEU A 66 -121.70 -58.22 -133.06
C LEU A 66 -122.04 -57.45 -131.78
N THR A 67 -123.18 -57.75 -131.16
CA THR A 67 -123.56 -57.15 -129.88
C THR A 67 -122.61 -57.58 -128.77
N ILE A 68 -122.23 -58.86 -128.72
CA ILE A 68 -121.26 -59.39 -127.77
C ILE A 68 -119.89 -58.74 -127.97
N GLU A 69 -119.41 -58.60 -129.21
CA GLU A 69 -118.13 -57.92 -129.49
C GLU A 69 -118.14 -56.46 -129.06
N ARG A 70 -119.24 -55.74 -129.33
CA ARG A 70 -119.41 -54.33 -128.90
C ARG A 70 -119.42 -54.22 -127.38
N ASP A 71 -120.07 -55.13 -126.67
CA ASP A 71 -120.08 -55.14 -125.21
C ASP A 71 -118.70 -55.52 -124.63
N GLN A 72 -117.97 -56.43 -125.28
CA GLN A 72 -116.57 -56.76 -124.93
C GLN A 72 -115.64 -55.56 -125.14
N LEU A 73 -115.75 -54.86 -126.27
CA LEU A 73 -115.00 -53.64 -126.56
C LEU A 73 -115.32 -52.52 -125.57
N GLN A 74 -116.60 -52.36 -125.21
CA GLN A 74 -117.02 -51.37 -124.23
C GLN A 74 -116.47 -51.69 -122.83
N THR A 75 -116.47 -52.98 -122.45
CA THR A 75 -115.84 -53.44 -121.21
C THR A 75 -114.33 -53.17 -121.22
N SER A 76 -113.66 -53.47 -122.35
CA SER A 76 -112.23 -53.19 -122.53
C SER A 76 -111.91 -51.71 -122.45
N TYR A 77 -112.70 -50.84 -123.10
CA TYR A 77 -112.54 -49.39 -123.05
C TYR A 77 -112.71 -48.83 -121.63
N ILE A 78 -113.69 -49.32 -120.87
CA ILE A 78 -113.88 -48.94 -119.46
C ILE A 78 -112.69 -49.40 -118.61
N SER A 79 -112.16 -50.61 -118.86
CA SER A 79 -110.98 -51.13 -118.17
C SER A 79 -109.74 -50.26 -118.44
N LEU A 80 -109.45 -49.94 -119.70
CA LEU A 80 -108.32 -49.08 -120.10
C LEU A 80 -108.44 -47.66 -119.56
N THR A 81 -109.66 -47.10 -119.52
CA THR A 81 -109.92 -45.81 -118.90
C THR A 81 -109.58 -45.84 -117.41
N ARG A 82 -109.97 -46.91 -116.70
CA ARG A 82 -109.64 -47.11 -115.29
C ARG A 82 -108.13 -47.25 -115.06
N GLU A 83 -107.43 -48.00 -115.91
CA GLU A 83 -105.97 -48.13 -115.84
C GLU A 83 -105.25 -46.79 -116.08
N ARG A 84 -105.69 -46.03 -117.09
CA ARG A 84 -105.16 -44.67 -117.34
C ARG A 84 -105.37 -43.76 -116.14
N ASP A 85 -106.55 -43.77 -115.54
CA ASP A 85 -106.85 -42.90 -114.39
C ASP A 85 -106.06 -43.35 -113.15
N GLN A 86 -105.82 -44.66 -112.98
CA GLN A 86 -104.91 -45.20 -111.97
C GLN A 86 -103.46 -44.79 -112.20
N LEU A 87 -102.97 -44.86 -113.45
CA LEU A 87 -101.64 -44.39 -113.84
C LEU A 87 -101.48 -42.88 -113.64
N GLN A 88 -102.49 -42.09 -113.98
CA GLN A 88 -102.49 -40.64 -113.76
C GLN A 88 -102.42 -40.31 -112.27
N THR A 89 -103.17 -41.04 -111.45
CA THR A 89 -103.11 -40.92 -109.98
C THR A 89 -101.71 -41.29 -109.48
N SER A 90 -101.14 -42.41 -109.95
CA SER A 90 -99.79 -42.83 -109.60
C SER A 90 -98.71 -41.81 -110.01
N TYR A 91 -98.82 -41.22 -111.20
CA TYR A 91 -97.91 -40.19 -111.69
C TYR A 91 -97.99 -38.91 -110.85
N THR A 92 -99.20 -38.52 -110.47
CA THR A 92 -99.43 -37.35 -109.60
C THR A 92 -98.83 -37.59 -108.21
N ASN A 93 -99.05 -38.78 -107.64
CA ASN A 93 -98.46 -39.16 -106.35
C ASN A 93 -96.92 -39.18 -106.40
N LEU A 94 -96.32 -39.77 -107.43
CA LEU A 94 -94.86 -39.78 -107.63
C LEU A 94 -94.29 -38.37 -107.81
N THR A 95 -95.04 -37.47 -108.46
CA THR A 95 -94.64 -36.07 -108.61
C THR A 95 -94.62 -35.36 -107.25
N ILE A 96 -95.63 -35.60 -106.41
CA ILE A 96 -95.69 -35.07 -105.04
C ILE A 96 -94.53 -35.63 -104.20
N GLU A 97 -94.26 -36.93 -104.26
CA GLU A 97 -93.14 -37.56 -103.55
C GLU A 97 -91.79 -37.00 -104.01
N ARG A 98 -91.59 -36.81 -105.32
CA ARG A 98 -90.39 -36.18 -105.85
C ARG A 98 -90.23 -34.75 -105.33
N ASP A 99 -91.28 -33.95 -105.31
CA ASP A 99 -91.21 -32.56 -104.85
C ASP A 99 -90.99 -32.47 -103.34
N GLN A 100 -91.55 -33.41 -102.57
CA GLN A 100 -91.26 -33.59 -101.15
C GLN A 100 -89.79 -33.99 -100.93
N LEU A 101 -89.27 -34.94 -101.70
CA LEU A 101 -87.86 -35.35 -101.65
C LEU A 101 -86.92 -34.22 -102.05
N GLN A 102 -87.29 -33.41 -103.06
CA GLN A 102 -86.52 -32.24 -103.48
C GLN A 102 -86.47 -31.20 -102.36
N THR A 103 -87.59 -30.95 -101.68
CA THR A 103 -87.67 -30.05 -100.53
C THR A 103 -86.85 -30.57 -99.35
N SER A 104 -86.89 -31.88 -99.11
CA SER A 104 -86.07 -32.51 -98.07
C SER A 104 -84.58 -32.40 -98.40
N TYR A 105 -84.19 -32.63 -99.66
CA TYR A 105 -82.81 -32.51 -100.12
C TYR A 105 -82.27 -31.08 -100.02
N THR A 106 -83.06 -30.06 -100.38
CA THR A 106 -82.65 -28.67 -100.22
C THR A 106 -82.51 -28.30 -98.75
N SER A 107 -83.44 -28.73 -97.89
CA SER A 107 -83.35 -28.54 -96.43
C SER A 107 -82.08 -29.18 -95.84
N LEU A 108 -81.78 -30.44 -96.21
CA LEU A 108 -80.58 -31.14 -95.76
C LEU A 108 -79.29 -30.51 -96.30
N THR A 109 -79.33 -29.92 -97.50
CA THR A 109 -78.19 -29.18 -98.05
C THR A 109 -77.90 -27.92 -97.23
N ILE A 110 -78.96 -27.16 -96.88
CA ILE A 110 -78.83 -25.98 -96.01
C ILE A 110 -78.28 -26.38 -94.64
N GLU A 111 -78.80 -27.46 -94.04
CA GLU A 111 -78.33 -27.95 -92.74
C GLU A 111 -76.86 -28.39 -92.80
N ARG A 112 -76.45 -29.10 -93.85
CA ARG A 112 -75.06 -29.47 -94.08
C ARG A 112 -74.16 -28.25 -94.21
N ASP A 113 -74.55 -27.26 -95.00
CA ASP A 113 -73.74 -26.03 -95.19
C ASP A 113 -73.64 -25.21 -93.90
N GLN A 114 -74.70 -25.22 -93.08
CA GLN A 114 -74.69 -24.61 -91.75
C GLN A 114 -73.77 -25.38 -90.77
N LEU A 115 -73.80 -26.71 -90.79
CA LEU A 115 -72.90 -27.54 -90.00
C LEU A 115 -71.45 -27.38 -90.45
N GLN A 116 -71.19 -27.27 -91.75
CA GLN A 116 -69.87 -26.98 -92.30
C GLN A 116 -69.35 -25.64 -91.78
N THR A 117 -70.18 -24.59 -91.87
CA THR A 117 -69.85 -23.26 -91.35
C THR A 117 -69.58 -23.29 -89.84
N ASN A 118 -70.40 -24.01 -89.07
CA ASN A 118 -70.19 -24.16 -87.63
C ASN A 118 -68.89 -24.90 -87.31
N ASN A 119 -68.56 -25.94 -88.07
CA ASN A 119 -67.33 -26.70 -87.91
C ASN A 119 -66.09 -25.84 -88.22
N ASP A 120 -66.13 -25.05 -89.30
CA ASP A 120 -65.06 -24.13 -89.67
C ASP A 120 -64.87 -23.03 -88.61
N ASN A 121 -65.97 -22.46 -88.09
CA ASN A 121 -65.92 -21.50 -86.99
C ASN A 121 -65.32 -22.11 -85.71
N MET A 122 -65.72 -23.33 -85.36
CA MET A 122 -65.22 -24.03 -84.18
C MET A 122 -63.73 -24.39 -84.32
N LYS A 123 -63.30 -24.78 -85.53
CA LYS A 123 -61.89 -25.02 -85.85
C LYS A 123 -61.05 -23.75 -85.69
N ASN A 124 -61.52 -22.63 -86.22
CA ASN A 124 -60.83 -21.34 -86.08
C ASN A 124 -60.74 -20.90 -84.62
N GLU A 125 -61.79 -21.12 -83.81
CA GLU A 125 -61.76 -20.78 -82.39
C GLU A 125 -60.79 -21.69 -81.61
N MET A 126 -60.74 -22.99 -81.95
CA MET A 126 -59.79 -23.94 -81.37
C MET A 126 -58.34 -23.58 -81.72
N GLU A 127 -58.06 -23.16 -82.96
CA GLU A 127 -56.74 -22.66 -83.37
C GLU A 127 -56.36 -21.40 -82.57
N ARG A 128 -57.27 -20.43 -82.41
CA ARG A 128 -57.04 -19.24 -81.57
C ARG A 128 -56.84 -19.57 -80.09
N GLN A 129 -57.55 -20.56 -79.55
CA GLN A 129 -57.31 -21.02 -78.18
C GLN A 129 -55.93 -21.66 -78.04
N THR A 130 -55.54 -22.51 -78.98
CA THR A 130 -54.22 -23.16 -78.99
C THR A 130 -53.08 -22.14 -79.07
N GLU A 131 -53.23 -21.09 -79.89
CA GLU A 131 -52.27 -19.98 -79.97
C GLU A 131 -52.18 -19.21 -78.64
N ARG A 132 -53.33 -18.87 -78.04
CA ARG A 132 -53.37 -18.19 -76.73
C ARG A 132 -52.75 -19.03 -75.63
N GLU A 133 -53.03 -20.33 -75.57
CA GLU A 133 -52.42 -21.26 -74.61
C GLU A 133 -50.91 -21.35 -74.80
N THR A 134 -50.44 -21.39 -76.05
CA THR A 134 -49.00 -21.40 -76.37
C THR A 134 -48.32 -20.09 -75.94
N GLU A 135 -48.96 -18.94 -76.17
CA GLU A 135 -48.44 -17.63 -75.75
C GLU A 135 -48.39 -17.50 -74.22
N ILE A 136 -49.47 -17.92 -73.53
CA ILE A 136 -49.51 -17.97 -72.07
C ILE A 136 -48.42 -18.90 -71.54
N GLY A 137 -48.24 -20.08 -72.13
CA GLY A 137 -47.17 -21.02 -71.77
C GLY A 137 -45.78 -20.40 -71.89
N LYS A 138 -45.49 -19.70 -73.00
CA LYS A 138 -44.23 -18.96 -73.19
C LYS A 138 -44.04 -17.86 -72.14
N LYS A 139 -45.10 -17.12 -71.80
CA LYS A 139 -45.05 -16.06 -70.78
C LYS A 139 -44.77 -16.62 -69.39
N ILE A 140 -45.48 -17.68 -68.99
CA ILE A 140 -45.27 -18.38 -67.71
C ILE A 140 -43.85 -18.92 -67.63
N GLU A 141 -43.33 -19.54 -68.69
CA GLU A 141 -41.96 -20.08 -68.67
C GLU A 141 -40.91 -18.96 -68.56
N LYS A 142 -41.13 -17.81 -69.21
CA LYS A 142 -40.26 -16.64 -69.04
C LYS A 142 -40.28 -16.12 -67.60
N GLU A 143 -41.46 -15.94 -67.01
CA GLU A 143 -41.61 -15.48 -65.62
C GLU A 143 -41.01 -16.48 -64.63
N LYS A 144 -41.21 -17.78 -64.84
CA LYS A 144 -40.60 -18.85 -64.05
C LYS A 144 -39.07 -18.80 -64.11
N ASN A 145 -38.49 -18.64 -65.29
CA ASN A 145 -37.04 -18.53 -65.44
C ASN A 145 -36.46 -17.25 -64.80
N GLN A 146 -37.19 -16.13 -64.90
CA GLN A 146 -36.83 -14.91 -64.20
C GLN A 146 -36.88 -15.09 -62.68
N LEU A 147 -37.95 -15.70 -62.16
CA LEU A 147 -38.10 -15.97 -60.73
C LEU A 147 -37.03 -16.93 -60.21
N GLN A 148 -36.69 -17.97 -60.99
CA GLN A 148 -35.62 -18.91 -60.66
C GLN A 148 -34.25 -18.21 -60.58
N THR A 149 -34.00 -17.27 -61.50
CA THR A 149 -32.76 -16.47 -61.50
C THR A 149 -32.70 -15.59 -60.26
N SER A 150 -33.78 -14.86 -59.95
CA SER A 150 -33.87 -14.03 -58.74
C SER A 150 -33.72 -14.85 -57.46
N TYR A 151 -34.36 -16.01 -57.38
CA TYR A 151 -34.25 -16.92 -56.25
C TYR A 151 -32.81 -17.41 -56.04
N THR A 152 -32.13 -17.78 -57.13
CA THR A 152 -30.73 -18.22 -57.07
C THR A 152 -29.81 -17.08 -56.62
N SER A 153 -30.03 -15.85 -57.13
CA SER A 153 -29.28 -14.67 -56.70
C SER A 153 -29.46 -14.38 -55.21
N LEU A 154 -30.70 -14.38 -54.72
CA LEU A 154 -31.00 -14.17 -53.29
C LEU A 154 -30.40 -15.27 -52.40
N THR A 155 -30.35 -16.51 -52.89
CA THR A 155 -29.71 -17.62 -52.18
C THR A 155 -28.21 -17.36 -52.01
N ILE A 156 -27.53 -16.90 -53.06
CA ILE A 156 -26.11 -16.53 -53.01
C ILE A 156 -25.88 -15.37 -52.04
N GLU A 157 -26.69 -14.32 -52.12
CA GLU A 157 -26.57 -13.17 -51.20
C GLU A 157 -26.77 -13.56 -49.74
N ARG A 158 -27.76 -14.42 -49.45
CA ARG A 158 -27.98 -14.98 -48.12
C ARG A 158 -26.76 -15.74 -47.62
N ASP A 159 -26.17 -16.59 -48.46
CA ASP A 159 -25.03 -17.42 -48.07
C ASP A 159 -23.76 -16.56 -47.86
N GLN A 160 -23.59 -15.50 -48.65
CA GLN A 160 -22.55 -14.49 -48.44
C GLN A 160 -22.75 -13.72 -47.12
N LEU A 161 -23.98 -13.30 -46.82
CA LEU A 161 -24.32 -12.65 -45.55
C LEU A 161 -24.08 -13.57 -44.36
N GLN A 162 -24.43 -14.84 -44.47
CA GLN A 162 -24.17 -15.85 -43.44
C GLN A 162 -22.67 -16.01 -43.18
N THR A 163 -21.86 -16.03 -44.25
CA THR A 163 -20.39 -16.09 -44.14
C THR A 163 -19.84 -14.82 -43.47
N ARG A 164 -20.33 -13.64 -43.82
CA ARG A 164 -19.93 -12.39 -43.15
C ARG A 164 -20.33 -12.37 -41.68
N TYR A 165 -21.53 -12.84 -41.36
CA TYR A 165 -22.02 -12.91 -39.98
C TYR A 165 -21.16 -13.83 -39.12
N THR A 166 -20.81 -15.00 -39.64
CA THR A 166 -19.93 -15.95 -38.93
C THR A 166 -18.52 -15.38 -38.73
N SER A 167 -17.95 -14.72 -39.75
CA SER A 167 -16.65 -14.02 -39.62
C SER A 167 -16.69 -12.94 -38.53
N LEU A 168 -17.71 -12.07 -38.54
CA LEU A 168 -17.88 -11.01 -37.53
C LEU A 168 -18.08 -11.58 -36.12
N THR A 169 -18.74 -12.74 -36.01
CA THR A 169 -18.91 -13.42 -34.73
C THR A 169 -17.56 -13.88 -34.18
N ILE A 170 -16.69 -14.44 -35.02
CA ILE A 170 -15.33 -14.86 -34.64
C ILE A 170 -14.50 -13.63 -34.22
N GLU A 171 -14.53 -12.54 -34.99
CA GLU A 171 -13.81 -11.31 -34.66
C GLU A 171 -14.28 -10.71 -33.32
N ARG A 172 -15.59 -10.71 -33.06
CA ARG A 172 -16.16 -10.28 -31.78
C ARG A 172 -15.63 -11.14 -30.63
N ASP A 173 -15.61 -12.46 -30.79
CA ASP A 173 -15.18 -13.38 -29.74
C ASP A 173 -13.66 -13.27 -29.47
N GLN A 174 -12.87 -13.02 -30.51
CA GLN A 174 -11.44 -12.68 -30.38
C GLN A 174 -11.26 -11.35 -29.64
N LEU A 175 -12.03 -10.33 -29.98
CA LEU A 175 -11.96 -9.02 -29.31
C LEU A 175 -12.38 -9.14 -27.84
N GLN A 176 -13.41 -9.93 -27.54
CA GLN A 176 -13.84 -10.23 -26.18
C GLN A 176 -12.71 -10.90 -25.38
N THR A 177 -12.02 -11.86 -25.99
CA THR A 177 -10.86 -12.52 -25.37
C THR A 177 -9.76 -11.51 -25.07
N SER A 178 -9.35 -10.70 -26.06
CA SER A 178 -8.35 -9.64 -25.87
C SER A 178 -8.75 -8.65 -24.78
N TYR A 179 -10.02 -8.25 -24.71
CA TYR A 179 -10.54 -7.38 -23.66
C TYR A 179 -10.41 -7.99 -22.27
N THR A 180 -10.74 -9.29 -22.12
CA THR A 180 -10.59 -9.98 -20.83
C THR A 180 -9.13 -10.10 -20.41
N THR A 181 -8.21 -10.40 -21.34
CA THR A 181 -6.77 -10.43 -21.06
C THR A 181 -6.26 -9.07 -20.60
N LEU A 182 -6.62 -8.00 -21.31
CA LEU A 182 -6.20 -6.64 -20.96
C LEU A 182 -6.74 -6.21 -19.59
N THR A 183 -7.95 -6.67 -19.25
CA THR A 183 -8.55 -6.44 -17.92
C THR A 183 -7.73 -7.13 -16.83
N MET A 184 -7.31 -8.37 -17.05
CA MET A 184 -6.45 -9.11 -16.10
C MET A 184 -5.07 -8.44 -15.95
N GLU A 185 -4.45 -8.00 -17.04
CA GLU A 185 -3.16 -7.29 -17.01
C GLU A 185 -3.27 -5.97 -16.23
N ARG A 186 -4.35 -5.21 -16.45
CA ARG A 186 -4.63 -4.00 -15.68
C ARG A 186 -4.74 -4.30 -14.18
N ASP A 187 -5.45 -5.36 -13.80
CA ASP A 187 -5.64 -5.72 -12.39
C ASP A 187 -4.34 -6.20 -11.73
N GLN A 188 -3.49 -6.90 -12.48
CA GLN A 188 -2.13 -7.25 -12.04
C GLN A 188 -1.24 -6.01 -11.87
N LEU A 189 -1.32 -5.06 -12.79
CA LEU A 189 -0.58 -3.80 -12.69
C LEU A 189 -1.06 -2.97 -11.51
N GLN A 190 -2.37 -2.92 -11.27
CA GLN A 190 -2.96 -2.27 -10.10
C GLN A 190 -2.45 -2.88 -8.79
N THR A 191 -2.34 -4.21 -8.74
CA THR A 191 -1.80 -4.93 -7.58
C THR A 191 -0.31 -4.62 -7.36
N SER A 192 0.47 -4.56 -8.44
CA SER A 192 1.88 -4.16 -8.37
C SER A 192 2.03 -2.71 -7.89
N TYR A 193 1.19 -1.81 -8.37
CA TYR A 193 1.19 -0.40 -7.99
C TYR A 193 0.86 -0.20 -6.49
N THR A 194 -0.13 -0.91 -5.96
CA THR A 194 -0.47 -0.83 -4.53
C THR A 194 0.66 -1.39 -3.65
N SER A 195 1.32 -2.48 -4.07
CA SER A 195 2.50 -3.00 -3.39
C SER A 195 3.66 -2.01 -3.34
N LEU A 196 4.00 -1.38 -4.48
CA LEU A 196 5.03 -0.34 -4.54
C LEU A 196 4.69 0.87 -3.67
N THR A 197 3.41 1.24 -3.61
CA THR A 197 2.94 2.33 -2.74
C THR A 197 3.22 2.02 -1.26
N ILE A 198 2.94 0.78 -0.83
CA ILE A 198 3.23 0.33 0.55
C ILE A 198 4.74 0.35 0.82
N GLU A 199 5.57 -0.13 -0.11
CA GLU A 199 7.03 -0.10 0.05
C GLU A 199 7.58 1.31 0.14
N ARG A 200 7.09 2.23 -0.69
CA ARG A 200 7.45 3.66 -0.62
C ARG A 200 7.09 4.24 0.75
N ASP A 201 5.90 3.94 1.29
CA ASP A 201 5.46 4.49 2.57
C ASP A 201 6.27 3.92 3.76
N LYS A 202 6.69 2.65 3.67
CA LYS A 202 7.66 2.05 4.60
C LYS A 202 9.01 2.75 4.53
N LEU A 203 9.52 2.99 3.32
CA LEU A 203 10.80 3.68 3.13
C LEU A 203 10.74 5.12 3.65
N GLN A 204 9.63 5.82 3.41
CA GLN A 204 9.39 7.15 3.95
C GLN A 204 9.44 7.16 5.48
N THR A 205 8.83 6.16 6.12
CA THR A 205 8.84 6.00 7.58
C THR A 205 10.26 5.71 8.11
N SER A 206 11.03 4.87 7.41
CA SER A 206 12.43 4.63 7.75
C SER A 206 13.28 5.89 7.62
N TYR A 207 13.04 6.69 6.58
CA TYR A 207 13.74 7.95 6.34
C TYR A 207 13.44 8.99 7.43
N THR A 208 12.18 9.14 7.85
CA THR A 208 11.82 10.06 8.94
C THR A 208 12.42 9.61 10.27
N THR A 209 12.46 8.31 10.54
CA THR A 209 13.11 7.75 11.74
C THR A 209 14.60 8.07 11.77
N LEU A 210 15.32 7.80 10.68
CA LEU A 210 16.74 8.13 10.56
C LEU A 210 17.02 9.63 10.69
N THR A 211 16.10 10.47 10.20
CA THR A 211 16.19 11.92 10.36
C THR A 211 16.12 12.32 11.83
N ILE A 212 15.21 11.73 12.61
CA ILE A 212 15.08 11.96 14.05
C ILE A 212 16.33 11.49 14.79
N GLU A 213 16.83 10.29 14.49
CA GLU A 213 18.05 9.74 15.11
C GLU A 213 19.28 10.61 14.84
N ARG A 214 19.42 11.11 13.59
CA ARG A 214 20.48 12.06 13.23
C ARG A 214 20.37 13.34 14.05
N ASP A 215 19.18 13.90 14.21
CA ASP A 215 18.98 15.15 14.95
C ASP A 215 19.23 14.97 16.46
N GLN A 216 18.87 13.80 17.00
CA GLN A 216 19.24 13.41 18.36
C GLN A 216 20.76 13.30 18.52
N LEU A 217 21.44 12.63 17.59
CA LEU A 217 22.90 12.49 17.62
C LEU A 217 23.59 13.85 17.49
N GLN A 218 23.07 14.73 16.64
CA GLN A 218 23.55 16.11 16.51
C GLN A 218 23.42 16.87 17.84
N THR A 219 22.32 16.68 18.56
CA THR A 219 22.09 17.28 19.88
C THR A 219 23.05 16.73 20.93
N SER A 220 23.30 15.42 20.94
CA SER A 220 24.30 14.81 21.81
C SER A 220 25.72 15.33 21.49
N TYR A 221 26.05 15.47 20.21
CA TYR A 221 27.34 15.99 19.77
C TYR A 221 27.56 17.45 20.22
N THR A 222 26.56 18.33 20.08
CA THR A 222 26.67 19.72 20.55
C THR A 222 26.81 19.80 22.07
N SER A 223 26.09 18.97 22.82
CA SER A 223 26.23 18.88 24.28
C SER A 223 27.65 18.46 24.68
N LEU A 224 28.19 17.42 24.04
CA LEU A 224 29.54 16.93 24.33
C LEU A 224 30.62 17.96 23.97
N THR A 225 30.38 18.73 22.91
CA THR A 225 31.24 19.86 22.52
C THR A 225 31.29 20.91 23.63
N ILE A 226 30.13 21.26 24.21
CA ILE A 226 30.05 22.20 25.34
C ILE A 226 30.78 21.66 26.58
N GLU A 227 30.62 20.39 26.91
CA GLU A 227 31.32 19.76 28.04
C GLU A 227 32.84 19.75 27.84
N ARG A 228 33.30 19.42 26.64
CA ARG A 228 34.71 19.52 26.27
C ARG A 228 35.25 20.93 26.47
N ASP A 229 34.52 21.96 26.03
CA ASP A 229 34.96 23.35 26.15
C ASP A 229 35.00 23.83 27.61
N LYS A 230 34.05 23.36 28.44
CA LYS A 230 34.08 23.56 29.90
C LYS A 230 35.31 22.89 30.52
N LEU A 231 35.61 21.65 30.14
CA LEU A 231 36.77 20.92 30.65
C LEU A 231 38.07 21.60 30.22
N GLN A 232 38.14 22.07 28.97
CA GLN A 232 39.26 22.83 28.46
C GLN A 232 39.49 24.10 29.28
N THR A 233 38.42 24.81 29.62
CA THR A 233 38.50 26.01 30.47
C THR A 233 38.98 25.67 31.89
N SER A 234 38.46 24.59 32.50
CA SER A 234 38.93 24.14 33.81
C SER A 234 40.41 23.74 33.79
N TYR A 235 40.86 23.07 32.72
CA TYR A 235 42.26 22.71 32.53
C TYR A 235 43.18 23.93 32.40
N THR A 236 42.77 24.96 31.65
CA THR A 236 43.57 26.19 31.53
C THR A 236 43.63 26.95 32.86
N THR A 237 42.54 27.01 33.62
CA THR A 237 42.53 27.59 34.97
C THR A 237 43.49 26.86 35.91
N LEU A 238 43.41 25.52 35.98
CA LEU A 238 44.32 24.72 36.80
C LEU A 238 45.79 24.89 36.40
N THR A 239 46.05 25.06 35.10
CA THR A 239 47.39 25.35 34.59
C THR A 239 47.92 26.68 35.14
N ILE A 240 47.08 27.73 35.15
CA ILE A 240 47.43 29.04 35.71
C ILE A 240 47.67 28.94 37.22
N GLU A 241 46.79 28.27 37.97
CA GLU A 241 46.95 28.09 39.42
C GLU A 241 48.23 27.33 39.76
N ARG A 242 48.57 26.29 39.00
CA ARG A 242 49.84 25.57 39.13
C ARG A 242 51.03 26.51 38.92
N ASP A 243 51.00 27.34 37.88
CA ASP A 243 52.11 28.25 37.57
C ASP A 243 52.26 29.35 38.63
N GLN A 244 51.14 29.83 39.18
CA GLN A 244 51.14 30.73 40.33
C GLN A 244 51.74 30.06 41.57
N LEU A 245 51.33 28.83 41.88
CA LEU A 245 51.86 28.08 43.02
C LEU A 245 53.36 27.80 42.86
N GLN A 246 53.78 27.46 41.64
CA GLN A 246 55.20 27.29 41.31
C GLN A 246 55.98 28.58 41.58
N THR A 247 55.42 29.73 41.19
CA THR A 247 56.02 31.04 41.46
C THR A 247 56.13 31.29 42.97
N SER A 248 55.04 31.09 43.73
CA SER A 248 55.05 31.23 45.19
C SER A 248 56.07 30.30 45.85
N TYR A 249 56.18 29.06 45.39
CA TYR A 249 57.18 28.10 45.88
C TYR A 249 58.62 28.58 45.64
N THR A 250 58.90 29.14 44.46
CA THR A 250 60.23 29.70 44.17
C THR A 250 60.55 30.92 45.04
N THR A 251 59.59 31.80 45.29
CA THR A 251 59.76 32.94 46.21
C THR A 251 60.04 32.49 47.64
N LEU A 252 59.24 31.56 48.18
CA LEU A 252 59.43 30.99 49.51
C LEU A 252 60.80 30.31 49.65
N THR A 253 61.26 29.66 48.58
CA THR A 253 62.60 29.06 48.53
C THR A 253 63.68 30.13 48.65
N MET A 254 63.55 31.26 47.94
CA MET A 254 64.48 32.38 48.06
C MET A 254 64.47 33.02 49.45
N GLU A 255 63.28 33.24 50.04
CA GLU A 255 63.15 33.79 51.39
C GLU A 255 63.79 32.87 52.44
N ARG A 256 63.57 31.56 52.32
CA ARG A 256 64.23 30.56 53.17
C ARG A 256 65.75 30.67 53.06
N ASP A 257 66.29 30.78 51.85
CA ASP A 257 67.74 30.84 51.64
C ASP A 257 68.33 32.17 52.16
N GLN A 258 67.58 33.27 52.07
CA GLN A 258 67.94 34.54 52.71
C GLN A 258 67.93 34.45 54.23
N LEU A 259 66.90 33.84 54.83
CA LEU A 259 66.83 33.61 56.27
C LEU A 259 67.95 32.70 56.75
N GLN A 260 68.27 31.64 56.01
CA GLN A 260 69.40 30.76 56.28
C GLN A 260 70.71 31.55 56.34
N THR A 261 70.91 32.46 55.38
CA THR A 261 72.10 33.32 55.32
C THR A 261 72.16 34.26 56.54
N SER A 262 71.05 34.92 56.87
CA SER A 262 70.93 35.78 58.06
C SER A 262 71.20 35.01 59.36
N TYR A 263 70.67 33.80 59.47
CA TYR A 263 70.89 32.92 60.62
C TYR A 263 72.38 32.58 60.80
N ILE A 264 73.08 32.24 59.72
CA ILE A 264 74.53 31.96 59.75
C ILE A 264 75.31 33.20 60.20
N SER A 265 74.95 34.40 59.72
CA SER A 265 75.58 35.66 60.13
C SER A 265 75.39 35.93 61.63
N LEU A 266 74.15 35.85 62.13
CA LEU A 266 73.83 36.04 63.54
C LEU A 266 74.52 35.02 64.44
N THR A 267 74.63 33.78 63.97
CA THR A 267 75.38 32.71 64.66
C THR A 267 76.84 33.11 64.83
N ARG A 268 77.46 33.69 63.79
CA ARG A 268 78.85 34.18 63.84
C ARG A 268 79.02 35.36 64.80
N GLU A 269 78.09 36.31 64.80
CA GLU A 269 78.11 37.45 65.72
C GLU A 269 77.97 37.00 67.19
N ARG A 270 77.07 36.06 67.46
CA ARG A 270 76.93 35.45 68.78
C ARG A 270 78.25 34.82 69.24
N ASP A 271 78.92 34.07 68.37
CA ASP A 271 80.18 33.40 68.72
C ASP A 271 81.31 34.41 69.00
N GLN A 272 81.33 35.52 68.26
CA GLN A 272 82.25 36.64 68.52
C GLN A 272 81.98 37.31 69.88
N LEU A 273 80.72 37.60 70.18
CA LEU A 273 80.32 38.17 71.47
C LEU A 273 80.64 37.24 72.63
N GLN A 274 80.38 35.94 72.46
CA GLN A 274 80.72 34.93 73.46
C GLN A 274 82.22 34.94 73.76
N THR A 275 83.05 35.01 72.72
CA THR A 275 84.51 35.11 72.87
C THR A 275 84.90 36.36 73.66
N SER A 276 84.34 37.53 73.31
CA SER A 276 84.60 38.80 74.02
C SER A 276 84.16 38.76 75.50
N TYR A 277 83.02 38.14 75.79
CA TYR A 277 82.54 37.99 77.16
C TYR A 277 83.49 37.14 78.02
N THR A 278 84.02 36.05 77.44
CA THR A 278 84.95 35.17 78.16
C THR A 278 86.28 35.87 78.48
N SER A 279 86.81 36.71 77.57
CA SER A 279 88.06 37.44 77.82
C SER A 279 87.89 38.49 78.92
N LEU A 280 86.80 39.27 78.90
CA LEU A 280 86.50 40.27 79.92
C LEU A 280 86.31 39.65 81.31
N THR A 281 85.75 38.44 81.36
CA THR A 281 85.59 37.69 82.61
C THR A 281 86.94 37.34 83.25
N ILE A 282 87.92 36.96 82.45
CA ILE A 282 89.28 36.64 82.92
C ILE A 282 89.99 37.89 83.47
N GLU A 283 89.91 39.01 82.76
CA GLU A 283 90.57 40.27 83.16
C GLU A 283 90.06 40.78 84.52
N ARG A 284 88.73 40.74 84.71
CA ARG A 284 88.06 41.14 85.95
C ARG A 284 88.56 40.38 87.19
N ASP A 285 88.83 39.08 87.05
CA ASP A 285 89.22 38.24 88.17
C ASP A 285 90.68 38.48 88.61
N GLN A 286 91.55 38.96 87.72
CA GLN A 286 92.96 39.26 88.01
C GLN A 286 93.16 40.51 88.90
N LEU A 287 92.26 41.49 88.83
CA LEU A 287 92.42 42.78 89.53
C LEU A 287 92.12 42.74 91.05
N LYS A 288 91.50 41.68 91.57
CA LYS A 288 91.00 41.64 92.96
C LYS A 288 92.04 41.33 94.06
N THR A 289 93.32 41.06 93.75
CA THR A 289 94.28 40.51 94.74
C THR A 289 95.66 41.21 94.77
N LYS A 290 95.86 42.24 95.61
CA LYS A 290 97.18 42.91 95.83
C LYS A 290 97.61 42.86 97.32
N LYS A 291 98.83 42.34 97.62
CA LYS A 291 99.43 42.16 98.97
C LYS A 291 100.54 43.20 99.24
N ILE A 292 100.74 43.66 100.48
CA ILE A 292 101.75 44.68 100.87
C ILE A 292 102.85 44.04 101.74
N THR A 293 104.12 44.47 101.62
CA THR A 293 105.28 43.89 102.35
C THR A 293 106.04 44.94 103.15
N PHE A 294 106.47 44.59 104.37
CA PHE A 294 107.45 45.35 105.16
C PHE A 294 108.39 44.39 105.89
N ARG A 295 109.70 44.63 105.76
CA ARG A 295 110.76 43.70 106.21
C ARG A 295 110.44 42.25 105.80
N ASP A 296 110.45 41.32 106.75
CA ASP A 296 110.24 39.89 106.55
C ASP A 296 108.79 39.45 106.79
N SER A 297 107.84 40.38 106.66
CA SER A 297 106.41 40.12 106.84
C SER A 297 105.58 40.62 105.63
N PHE A 298 104.53 39.87 105.32
CA PHE A 298 103.42 40.30 104.48
C PHE A 298 102.30 40.85 105.36
N TYR A 299 101.77 41.99 104.96
CA TYR A 299 100.64 42.63 105.62
C TYR A 299 99.48 42.74 104.63
N TYR A 300 98.29 42.42 105.11
CA TYR A 300 97.05 42.71 104.42
C TYR A 300 95.99 43.03 105.44
N ILE A 301 95.05 43.88 105.06
CA ILE A 301 93.93 44.26 105.89
C ILE A 301 92.71 43.46 105.49
N SER A 302 91.85 43.11 106.44
CA SER A 302 90.58 42.47 106.10
C SER A 302 89.71 43.43 105.27
N THR A 303 89.01 42.90 104.25
CA THR A 303 88.08 43.69 103.43
C THR A 303 86.78 44.03 104.16
N GLU A 304 86.51 43.36 105.28
CA GLU A 304 85.32 43.52 106.10
C GLU A 304 85.71 43.87 107.55
N LYS A 305 84.90 44.71 108.20
CA LYS A 305 85.01 45.04 109.63
C LYS A 305 84.42 43.91 110.49
N LYS A 306 85.16 43.44 111.50
CA LYS A 306 84.76 42.32 112.37
C LYS A 306 85.10 42.63 113.84
N SER A 307 84.60 41.81 114.76
CA SER A 307 85.06 41.84 116.16
C SER A 307 86.53 41.41 116.24
N TRP A 308 87.25 41.73 117.32
CA TRP A 308 88.67 41.41 117.41
C TRP A 308 88.94 39.92 117.19
N SER A 309 88.13 39.06 117.81
CA SER A 309 88.24 37.60 117.65
C SER A 309 87.98 37.12 116.22
N ALA A 310 86.97 37.68 115.56
CA ALA A 310 86.65 37.31 114.18
C ALA A 310 87.69 37.85 113.19
N SER A 311 88.29 39.01 113.46
CA SER A 311 89.43 39.53 112.70
C SER A 311 90.67 38.66 112.88
N ARG A 312 90.95 38.19 114.10
CA ARG A 312 92.02 37.22 114.35
C ARG A 312 91.82 35.91 113.61
N GLN A 313 90.61 35.37 113.65
CA GLN A 313 90.26 34.16 112.91
C GLN A 313 90.43 34.37 111.39
N PHE A 314 89.99 35.51 110.85
CA PHE A 314 90.16 35.85 109.44
C PHE A 314 91.64 35.84 109.00
N CYS A 315 92.54 36.37 109.84
CA CYS A 315 93.98 36.32 109.59
C CYS A 315 94.49 34.87 109.60
N ARG A 316 94.08 34.08 110.61
CA ARG A 316 94.50 32.68 110.78
C ARG A 316 94.07 31.76 109.65
N GLU A 317 92.86 31.91 109.14
CA GLU A 317 92.36 31.14 107.98
C GLU A 317 93.19 31.36 106.71
N ARG A 318 93.96 32.44 106.65
CA ARG A 318 94.85 32.79 105.53
C ARG A 318 96.32 32.59 105.86
N GLY A 319 96.60 31.88 106.96
CA GLY A 319 97.94 31.55 107.43
C GLY A 319 98.72 32.75 107.96
N ALA A 320 98.03 33.75 108.52
CA ALA A 320 98.56 34.93 109.21
C ALA A 320 98.01 34.99 110.65
N ASP A 321 98.39 35.96 111.46
CA ASP A 321 97.67 36.32 112.71
C ASP A 321 97.47 37.85 112.76
N LEU A 322 96.73 38.38 113.73
CA LEU A 322 96.71 39.83 113.93
C LEU A 322 98.13 40.34 114.19
N VAL A 323 98.46 41.50 113.61
CA VAL A 323 99.83 42.04 113.63
C VAL A 323 100.39 42.18 115.04
N ILE A 324 101.63 41.74 115.21
CA ILE A 324 102.40 41.92 116.44
C ILE A 324 103.42 43.01 116.19
N ILE A 325 103.31 44.13 116.90
CA ILE A 325 104.14 45.30 116.65
C ILE A 325 105.41 45.22 117.51
N ASN A 326 106.50 44.81 116.88
CA ASN A 326 107.75 44.46 117.55
C ASN A 326 108.73 45.63 117.67
N SER A 327 108.60 46.67 116.84
CA SER A 327 109.46 47.85 116.88
C SER A 327 108.72 49.14 116.56
N ARG A 328 109.34 50.27 116.90
CA ARG A 328 108.82 51.59 116.52
C ARG A 328 108.71 51.76 115.01
N GLU A 329 109.66 51.23 114.24
CA GLU A 329 109.58 51.32 112.77
C GLU A 329 108.42 50.49 112.20
N GLU A 330 108.08 49.37 112.84
CA GLU A 330 106.89 48.58 112.48
C GLU A 330 105.61 49.36 112.81
N GLN A 331 105.54 50.01 113.97
CA GLN A 331 104.44 50.91 114.31
C GLN A 331 104.31 52.04 113.28
N GLU A 332 105.41 52.68 112.89
CA GLU A 332 105.42 53.75 111.89
C GLU A 332 104.99 53.25 110.49
N PHE A 333 105.38 52.03 110.10
CA PHE A 333 104.93 51.40 108.86
C PHE A 333 103.41 51.12 108.89
N ILE A 334 102.91 50.57 109.98
CA ILE A 334 101.47 50.32 110.18
C ILE A 334 100.71 51.64 110.14
N GLY A 335 101.17 52.67 110.85
CA GLY A 335 100.61 54.01 110.81
C GLY A 335 100.64 54.64 109.40
N LYS A 336 101.69 54.40 108.60
CA LYS A 336 101.77 54.93 107.23
C LYS A 336 100.82 54.22 106.26
N VAL A 337 100.74 52.90 106.30
CA VAL A 337 99.98 52.10 105.32
C VAL A 337 98.51 52.00 105.70
N PHE A 338 98.23 51.88 106.99
CA PHE A 338 96.89 51.61 107.53
C PHE A 338 96.39 52.69 108.50
N GLY A 339 97.19 53.70 108.85
CA GLY A 339 96.83 54.65 109.92
C GLY A 339 95.65 55.58 109.63
N CYS A 340 95.12 55.61 108.40
CA CYS A 340 93.83 56.26 108.11
C CYS A 340 92.62 55.38 108.48
N THR A 341 92.84 54.21 109.07
CA THR A 341 91.79 53.25 109.40
C THR A 341 92.07 52.63 110.77
N GLU A 342 91.14 52.80 111.70
CA GLU A 342 91.14 52.08 112.97
C GLU A 342 91.05 50.59 112.69
N ALA A 343 92.08 49.87 113.11
CA ALA A 343 92.21 48.47 112.79
C ALA A 343 92.72 47.68 114.00
N TRP A 344 92.13 46.50 114.21
CA TRP A 344 92.54 45.59 115.27
C TRP A 344 94.00 45.18 115.08
N ILE A 345 94.75 45.26 116.18
CA ILE A 345 96.11 44.73 116.29
C ILE A 345 96.12 43.56 117.28
N GLY A 346 97.20 42.79 117.25
CA GLY A 346 97.28 41.53 117.99
C GLY A 346 97.57 41.67 119.47
N VAL A 347 97.11 42.71 120.18
CA VAL A 347 97.33 42.86 121.64
C VAL A 347 96.01 42.99 122.40
N THR A 348 95.94 42.31 123.56
CA THR A 348 94.74 42.20 124.41
C THR A 348 95.14 41.90 125.86
N ASP A 349 94.39 42.38 126.84
CA ASP A 349 94.53 42.05 128.27
C ASP A 349 93.31 41.29 128.84
N ARG A 350 92.40 40.82 127.98
CA ARG A 350 91.18 40.01 128.29
C ARG A 350 91.38 38.87 129.31
N HIS A 351 92.61 38.42 129.51
CA HIS A 351 92.93 37.37 130.47
C HIS A 351 93.14 37.87 131.90
N SER A 352 93.64 39.09 132.07
CA SER A 352 93.89 39.73 133.37
C SER A 352 94.02 41.23 133.14
N GLU A 353 93.11 42.01 133.72
CA GLU A 353 93.07 43.48 133.59
C GLU A 353 94.44 44.12 133.86
N GLY A 354 94.87 44.99 132.94
CA GLY A 354 96.18 45.65 132.97
C GLY A 354 97.39 44.80 132.51
N ASP A 355 97.22 43.49 132.26
CA ASP A 355 98.28 42.57 131.78
C ASP A 355 98.15 42.31 130.26
N TRP A 356 98.48 43.34 129.46
CA TRP A 356 98.43 43.30 128.00
C TRP A 356 99.42 42.30 127.39
N LYS A 357 98.89 41.39 126.56
CA LYS A 357 99.64 40.34 125.86
C LYS A 357 99.36 40.34 124.37
N TRP A 358 100.40 40.04 123.60
CA TRP A 358 100.27 39.80 122.17
C TRP A 358 99.59 38.47 121.90
N VAL A 359 99.08 38.30 120.67
CA VAL A 359 98.42 37.08 120.21
C VAL A 359 99.32 35.84 120.24
N ASP A 360 100.65 36.01 120.25
CA ASP A 360 101.62 34.93 120.45
C ASP A 360 101.88 34.58 121.93
N GLY A 361 101.27 35.33 122.87
CA GLY A 361 101.42 35.17 124.31
C GLY A 361 102.55 35.98 124.93
N SER A 362 103.33 36.72 124.13
CA SER A 362 104.40 37.59 124.67
C SER A 362 103.82 38.80 125.40
N ALA A 363 104.43 39.18 126.53
CA ALA A 363 103.99 40.30 127.35
C ALA A 363 104.33 41.66 126.72
N LEU A 364 103.46 42.65 126.91
CA LEU A 364 103.71 44.01 126.44
C LEU A 364 104.73 44.74 127.33
N THR A 365 105.97 44.85 126.85
CA THR A 365 107.05 45.56 127.57
C THR A 365 106.87 47.08 127.54
N THR A 366 107.34 47.79 128.58
CA THR A 366 107.22 49.26 128.71
C THR A 366 107.77 50.05 127.51
N SER A 367 108.78 49.52 126.81
CA SER A 367 109.37 50.11 125.59
C SER A 367 108.54 49.92 124.32
N LYS A 368 107.42 49.18 124.37
CA LYS A 368 106.53 48.83 123.23
C LYS A 368 105.10 49.33 123.42
N LYS A 369 104.87 50.27 124.33
CA LYS A 369 103.55 50.86 124.59
C LYS A 369 103.34 52.07 123.68
N PHE A 370 102.61 51.87 122.58
CA PHE A 370 102.27 52.93 121.62
C PHE A 370 100.84 53.47 121.80
N TRP A 371 100.38 53.47 123.05
CA TRP A 371 99.10 54.04 123.47
C TRP A 371 99.02 55.54 123.16
N PHE A 372 97.84 55.98 122.74
CA PHE A 372 97.50 57.38 122.67
C PHE A 372 97.46 57.98 124.08
N ASN A 373 97.65 59.29 124.18
CA ASN A 373 97.65 59.96 125.48
C ASN A 373 96.28 59.83 126.16
N GLY A 374 96.23 59.13 127.28
CA GLY A 374 95.00 58.79 128.00
C GLY A 374 94.62 57.31 127.92
N GLU A 375 95.23 56.53 127.03
CA GLU A 375 94.96 55.10 126.83
C GLU A 375 96.05 54.21 127.47
N PRO A 376 95.75 52.95 127.83
CA PRO A 376 94.40 52.37 127.85
C PRO A 376 93.58 52.96 129.00
N ASN A 377 92.31 53.27 128.74
CA ASN A 377 91.44 53.92 129.72
C ASN A 377 90.41 52.96 130.35
N ASP A 378 90.29 51.75 129.82
CA ASP A 378 89.34 50.72 130.25
C ASP A 378 87.91 51.27 130.40
N TYR A 379 87.38 51.88 129.34
CA TYR A 379 86.08 52.55 129.39
C TYR A 379 84.98 51.56 129.79
N GLU A 380 84.25 51.90 130.87
CA GLU A 380 83.21 51.04 131.46
C GLU A 380 83.70 49.66 131.98
N GLY A 381 85.01 49.42 132.06
CA GLY A 381 85.57 48.17 132.59
C GLY A 381 85.48 46.97 131.63
N ASN A 382 85.58 47.22 130.32
CA ASN A 382 85.34 46.22 129.26
C ASN A 382 86.17 46.48 127.99
N GLU A 383 87.24 47.27 128.05
CA GLU A 383 88.05 47.57 126.85
C GLU A 383 89.31 46.69 126.77
N ASP A 384 89.13 45.41 126.46
CA ASP A 384 90.24 44.47 126.59
C ASP A 384 91.09 44.27 125.30
N CYS A 385 90.80 44.99 124.21
CA CYS A 385 91.42 44.76 122.89
C CYS A 385 91.89 46.04 122.23
N ALA A 386 93.10 46.03 121.64
CA ALA A 386 93.66 47.25 121.06
C ALA A 386 93.41 47.38 119.56
N VAL A 387 93.16 48.61 119.13
CA VAL A 387 93.30 49.05 117.74
C VAL A 387 94.56 49.90 117.59
N SER A 388 95.05 50.00 116.35
CA SER A 388 95.98 51.07 115.93
C SER A 388 95.26 52.02 114.99
N GLY A 389 95.73 53.27 114.93
CA GLY A 389 95.12 54.32 114.09
C GLY A 389 93.88 54.96 114.71
N TYR A 390 93.82 55.01 116.05
CA TYR A 390 92.75 55.66 116.80
C TYR A 390 92.47 57.06 116.25
N LYS A 391 91.22 57.38 115.92
CA LYS A 391 90.85 58.67 115.33
C LYS A 391 91.21 59.87 116.21
N GLY A 392 91.17 59.70 117.55
CA GLY A 392 91.56 60.74 118.50
C GLY A 392 93.05 61.12 118.42
N ALA A 393 93.90 60.26 117.85
CA ALA A 393 95.32 60.52 117.68
C ALA A 393 95.65 61.51 116.56
N GLY A 394 94.69 61.85 115.69
CA GLY A 394 94.87 62.85 114.63
C GLY A 394 95.99 62.47 113.65
N SER A 395 97.03 63.31 113.56
CA SER A 395 98.19 63.08 112.70
C SER A 395 99.36 62.36 113.38
N GLU A 396 99.20 61.96 114.64
CA GLU A 396 100.18 61.14 115.36
C GLU A 396 100.38 59.81 114.63
N ARG A 397 101.62 59.36 114.50
CA ARG A 397 101.95 58.14 113.72
C ARG A 397 102.45 57.00 114.58
N VAL A 398 102.88 57.32 115.79
CA VAL A 398 103.48 56.36 116.70
C VAL A 398 102.49 56.03 117.81
N SER A 399 102.13 57.01 118.63
CA SER A 399 101.19 56.84 119.74
C SER A 399 99.73 56.87 119.29
N THR A 400 99.26 55.79 118.66
CA THR A 400 97.94 55.70 118.02
C THR A 400 97.08 54.54 118.48
N TRP A 401 97.48 53.85 119.56
CA TRP A 401 96.68 52.75 120.10
C TRP A 401 95.61 53.26 121.06
N ALA A 402 94.44 52.63 120.97
CA ALA A 402 93.36 52.77 121.93
C ALA A 402 92.78 51.38 122.17
N ASP A 403 92.33 51.16 123.39
CA ASP A 403 91.59 49.98 123.78
C ASP A 403 90.11 50.12 123.42
N TYR A 404 89.47 48.98 123.14
CA TYR A 404 88.06 48.87 122.77
C TYR A 404 87.54 47.51 123.22
N PRO A 405 86.21 47.36 123.39
CA PRO A 405 85.65 46.08 123.73
C PRO A 405 85.84 45.05 122.61
N CYS A 406 86.44 43.92 122.95
CA CYS A 406 86.74 42.85 122.00
C CYS A 406 85.51 42.30 121.25
N TYR A 407 84.33 42.36 121.89
CA TYR A 407 83.11 41.65 121.49
C TYR A 407 81.87 42.54 121.30
N HIS A 408 82.02 43.87 121.27
CA HIS A 408 80.85 44.73 121.10
C HIS A 408 80.25 44.58 119.69
N HIS A 409 78.93 44.41 119.62
CA HIS A 409 78.22 44.12 118.38
C HIS A 409 78.29 45.25 117.34
N GLU A 410 78.48 46.48 117.78
CA GLU A 410 78.61 47.68 116.93
C GLU A 410 80.06 48.11 116.72
N ILE A 411 80.99 47.74 117.60
CA ILE A 411 82.41 48.12 117.50
C ILE A 411 83.14 47.05 116.71
N LYS A 412 83.19 47.27 115.39
CA LYS A 412 83.84 46.38 114.44
C LYS A 412 84.88 47.16 113.66
N PHE A 413 86.11 46.66 113.69
CA PHE A 413 87.22 47.20 112.93
C PHE A 413 87.74 46.16 111.95
N VAL A 414 88.40 46.64 110.91
CA VAL A 414 89.18 45.74 110.04
C VAL A 414 90.37 45.20 110.83
N GLY A 415 90.85 44.00 110.52
CA GLY A 415 92.03 43.42 111.15
C GLY A 415 93.26 43.62 110.29
N ILE A 416 94.38 44.04 110.88
CA ILE A 416 95.68 44.02 110.20
C ILE A 416 96.28 42.64 110.41
N CYS A 417 96.39 41.87 109.34
CA CYS A 417 96.98 40.54 109.36
C CYS A 417 98.47 40.63 109.02
N GLU A 418 99.28 39.98 109.83
CA GLU A 418 100.71 39.80 109.59
C GLU A 418 101.02 38.32 109.35
N LYS A 419 101.73 38.04 108.25
CA LYS A 419 102.29 36.73 107.94
C LYS A 419 103.79 36.86 107.74
N LYS A 420 104.60 36.15 108.54
CA LYS A 420 106.04 36.05 108.30
C LYS A 420 106.30 35.39 106.94
N LYS A 421 107.30 35.90 106.21
CA LYS A 421 107.72 35.40 104.89
C LYS A 421 108.19 33.96 104.95
#